data_AF-A0A3N5TZJ6-F1
#
_entry.id   AF-A0A3N5TZJ6-F1
#
_cell.length_a   1.000
_cell.length_b   1.000
_cell.length_c   1.000
_cell.angle_alpha   90.00
_cell.angle_beta   90.00
_cell.angle_gamma   90.00
#
_symmetry.space_group_name_H-M   'P 1'
#
loop_
_entity.id
_entity.type
_entity.pdbx_description
1 polymer ?
#
loop_
_entity_poly.entity_id
_entity_poly.type
_entity_poly.pdbx_seq_one_letter_code
_entity_poly.pdbx_strand_id
1 'polypeptide(L)'
;RCDRSPGPLDVRLSPEEVVQLDLADPERAEALRDFARRRPGQGAGDKKGSPLYPCGGGAHSFAIDPYGRLRACAISPGEGFDLRSGSFQEGWDRFLGRLRERKIDRDTKCRMCTLQEVCGMCPANGELECGDSQQPVDFLCRVTHLRAYALGIPMAPHGDCEYCPGGPSHAEMIQAVARLNAARNE
;
A
#
# COMPACT_ATOMS: atom_id res chain seq x y z
N ARG A 1 -11.21 9.81 -0.02
CA ARG A 1 -12.51 9.65 0.69
C ARG A 1 -12.66 10.83 1.64
N CYS A 2 -13.45 11.85 1.27
CA CYS A 2 -13.50 13.10 2.06
C CYS A 2 -14.25 12.91 3.39
N ASP A 3 -15.23 12.00 3.42
CA ASP A 3 -16.05 11.64 4.58
C ASP A 3 -15.44 10.53 5.46
N ARG A 4 -14.35 9.90 5.00
CA ARG A 4 -13.68 8.75 5.64
C ARG A 4 -14.61 7.56 5.90
N SER A 5 -15.74 7.46 5.20
CA SER A 5 -16.66 6.34 5.36
C SER A 5 -15.98 5.02 4.95
N PRO A 6 -16.18 3.93 5.72
CA PRO A 6 -15.73 2.60 5.31
C PRO A 6 -16.63 1.99 4.23
N GLY A 7 -17.79 2.58 3.91
CA GLY A 7 -18.79 2.02 2.98
C GLY A 7 -18.24 1.54 1.63
N PRO A 8 -17.23 2.18 0.99
CA PRO A 8 -16.64 1.62 -0.22
C PRO A 8 -15.96 0.25 -0.06
N LEU A 9 -15.67 -0.18 1.18
CA LEU A 9 -15.12 -1.52 1.46
C LEU A 9 -16.18 -2.61 1.35
N ASP A 10 -17.47 -2.29 1.49
CA ASP A 10 -18.59 -3.25 1.43
C ASP A 10 -18.77 -3.84 0.02
N VAL A 11 -18.26 -3.13 -0.99
CA VAL A 11 -18.30 -3.52 -2.41
C VAL A 11 -16.90 -3.82 -2.97
N ARG A 12 -15.91 -3.95 -2.10
CA ARG A 12 -14.53 -4.25 -2.50
C ARG A 12 -14.43 -5.71 -2.93
N LEU A 13 -13.84 -5.93 -4.11
CA LEU A 13 -13.48 -7.26 -4.61
C LEU A 13 -12.64 -8.04 -3.59
N SER A 14 -12.73 -9.36 -3.61
CA SER A 14 -11.86 -10.22 -2.83
C SER A 14 -10.40 -10.10 -3.29
N PRO A 15 -9.42 -10.46 -2.44
CA PRO A 15 -8.02 -10.50 -2.86
C PRO A 15 -7.78 -11.35 -4.11
N GLU A 16 -8.44 -12.51 -4.22
CA GLU A 16 -8.37 -13.39 -5.38
C GLU A 16 -8.97 -12.75 -6.63
N GLU A 17 -10.14 -12.11 -6.53
CA GLU A 17 -10.77 -11.41 -7.66
C GLU A 17 -9.87 -10.29 -8.19
N VAL A 18 -9.22 -9.52 -7.30
CA VAL A 18 -8.24 -8.50 -7.70
C VAL A 18 -7.07 -9.12 -8.47
N VAL A 19 -6.50 -10.21 -7.96
CA VAL A 19 -5.37 -10.87 -8.63
C VAL A 19 -5.79 -11.57 -9.91
N GLN A 20 -7.02 -12.09 -9.98
CA GLN A 20 -7.58 -12.63 -11.21
C GLN A 20 -7.63 -11.55 -12.31
N LEU A 21 -8.09 -10.34 -11.99
CA LEU A 21 -8.05 -9.21 -12.93
C LEU A 21 -6.62 -8.82 -13.32
N ASP A 22 -5.68 -8.79 -12.36
CA ASP A 22 -4.27 -8.53 -12.65
C ASP A 22 -3.66 -9.58 -13.60
N LEU A 23 -4.11 -10.84 -13.54
CA LEU A 23 -3.63 -11.94 -14.38
C LEU A 23 -4.35 -12.06 -15.72
N ALA A 24 -5.58 -11.53 -15.82
CA ALA A 24 -6.37 -11.52 -17.05
C ALA A 24 -5.85 -10.50 -18.06
N ASP A 25 -5.10 -9.49 -17.62
CA ASP A 25 -4.44 -8.49 -18.45
C ASP A 25 -2.92 -8.77 -18.53
N PRO A 26 -2.40 -9.20 -19.70
CA PRO A 26 -0.97 -9.48 -19.87
C PRO A 26 -0.06 -8.26 -19.65
N GLU A 27 -0.49 -7.05 -20.04
CA GLU A 27 0.31 -5.83 -19.85
C GLU A 27 0.42 -5.49 -18.37
N ARG A 28 -0.69 -5.63 -17.64
CA ARG A 28 -0.74 -5.45 -16.19
C ARG A 28 0.15 -6.45 -15.45
N ALA A 29 0.07 -7.73 -15.81
CA ALA A 29 0.90 -8.79 -15.23
C ALA A 29 2.39 -8.54 -15.48
N GLU A 30 2.76 -8.11 -16.69
CA GLU A 30 4.15 -7.82 -17.02
C GLU A 30 4.67 -6.56 -16.33
N ALA A 31 3.85 -5.50 -16.21
CA ALA A 31 4.20 -4.32 -15.44
C ALA A 31 4.50 -4.67 -13.97
N LEU A 32 3.72 -5.56 -13.34
CA LEU A 32 4.00 -6.05 -11.98
C LEU A 32 5.33 -6.79 -11.88
N ARG A 33 5.67 -7.63 -12.87
CA ARG A 33 6.99 -8.29 -12.91
C ARG A 33 8.11 -7.28 -13.10
N ASP A 34 7.92 -6.29 -13.96
CA ASP A 34 8.88 -5.21 -14.17
C ASP A 34 9.14 -4.41 -12.90
N PHE A 35 8.09 -4.00 -12.19
CA PHE A 35 8.24 -3.31 -10.91
C PHE A 35 9.00 -4.17 -9.89
N ALA A 36 8.70 -5.47 -9.83
CA ALA A 36 9.44 -6.38 -8.97
C ALA A 36 10.93 -6.54 -9.37
N ARG A 37 11.26 -6.47 -10.67
CA ARG A 37 12.63 -6.53 -11.20
C ARG A 37 13.41 -5.24 -11.01
N ARG A 38 12.75 -4.08 -11.01
CA ARG A 38 13.34 -2.75 -10.79
C ARG A 38 13.85 -2.53 -9.36
N ARG A 39 14.15 -3.60 -8.62
CA ARG A 39 14.89 -3.56 -7.35
C ARG A 39 16.40 -3.69 -7.57
N PRO A 40 17.17 -2.61 -7.85
CA PRO A 40 18.58 -2.61 -7.52
C PRO A 40 18.76 -2.24 -6.04
N GLY A 41 19.37 -3.13 -5.25
CA GLY A 41 20.17 -2.72 -4.09
C GLY A 41 19.46 -2.28 -2.80
N GLN A 42 18.13 -2.22 -2.71
CA GLN A 42 17.41 -2.04 -1.44
C GLN A 42 16.88 -3.39 -0.92
N GLY A 43 17.79 -4.36 -0.80
CA GLY A 43 17.46 -5.65 -0.23
C GLY A 43 17.11 -5.50 1.25
N ALA A 44 15.98 -6.06 1.68
CA ALA A 44 15.72 -6.59 3.02
C ALA A 44 16.28 -5.78 4.22
N GLY A 45 16.38 -4.47 4.08
CA GLY A 45 16.96 -3.59 5.07
C GLY A 45 15.90 -3.21 6.08
N ASP A 46 16.31 -3.14 7.33
CA ASP A 46 15.49 -2.55 8.38
C ASP A 46 15.08 -1.11 7.99
N LYS A 47 13.77 -0.89 7.82
CA LYS A 47 13.20 0.43 7.49
C LYS A 47 12.94 1.33 8.70
N LYS A 48 13.35 0.93 9.91
CA LYS A 48 13.18 1.74 11.11
C LYS A 48 13.83 3.11 10.94
N GLY A 49 13.10 4.17 11.27
CA GLY A 49 13.57 5.55 11.14
C GLY A 49 13.54 6.11 9.71
N SER A 50 13.18 5.32 8.70
CA SER A 50 12.93 5.82 7.34
C SER A 50 11.68 6.71 7.29
N PRO A 51 11.53 7.58 6.28
CA PRO A 51 10.32 8.38 6.10
C PRO A 51 9.06 7.51 6.06
N LEU A 52 8.04 7.89 6.82
CA LEU A 52 6.74 7.21 6.83
C LEU A 52 6.03 7.37 5.47
N TYR A 53 6.21 8.53 4.83
CA TYR A 53 5.68 8.85 3.51
C TYR A 53 6.82 8.91 2.50
N PRO A 54 7.30 7.76 1.98
CA PRO A 54 8.39 7.72 1.01
C PRO A 54 7.95 8.15 -0.40
N CYS A 55 6.64 8.33 -0.62
CA CYS A 55 6.09 8.77 -1.91
C CYS A 55 6.21 10.29 -2.09
N GLY A 56 5.86 10.77 -3.29
CA GLY A 56 5.83 12.19 -3.61
C GLY A 56 4.72 13.02 -2.97
N GLY A 57 3.79 12.36 -2.27
CA GLY A 57 2.62 12.99 -1.66
C GLY A 57 3.01 14.00 -0.61
N GLY A 58 2.62 15.26 -0.82
CA GLY A 58 3.00 16.37 0.04
C GLY A 58 4.45 16.83 -0.09
N ALA A 59 5.26 16.26 -1.00
CA ALA A 59 6.65 16.67 -1.25
C ALA A 59 6.85 17.34 -2.61
N HIS A 60 6.28 16.76 -3.68
CA HIS A 60 6.25 17.34 -5.03
C HIS A 60 4.88 17.19 -5.68
N SER A 61 3.88 16.78 -4.90
CA SER A 61 2.48 16.67 -5.30
C SER A 61 1.59 17.04 -4.13
N PHE A 62 0.37 17.47 -4.42
CA PHE A 62 -0.67 17.74 -3.43
C PHE A 62 -2.04 17.49 -4.05
N ALA A 63 -3.07 17.48 -3.21
CA ALA A 63 -4.46 17.57 -3.63
C ALA A 63 -5.15 18.70 -2.86
N ILE A 64 -6.08 19.39 -3.52
CA ILE A 64 -7.03 20.29 -2.87
C ILE A 64 -8.41 19.65 -3.03
N ASP A 65 -9.07 19.37 -1.92
CA ASP A 65 -10.40 18.75 -1.94
C ASP A 65 -11.51 19.78 -2.26
N PRO A 66 -12.75 19.33 -2.58
CA PRO A 66 -13.85 20.24 -2.89
C PRO A 66 -14.24 21.22 -1.77
N TYR A 67 -13.76 21.01 -0.54
CA TYR A 67 -13.99 21.89 0.59
C TYR A 67 -12.87 22.93 0.77
N GLY A 68 -11.90 22.98 -0.15
CA GLY A 68 -10.79 23.92 -0.13
C GLY A 68 -9.65 23.49 0.80
N ARG A 69 -9.54 22.20 1.14
CA ARG A 69 -8.48 21.71 2.04
C ARG A 69 -7.30 21.13 1.26
N LEU A 70 -6.11 21.61 1.58
CA LEU A 70 -4.83 21.09 1.09
C LEU A 70 -4.48 19.77 1.80
N ARG A 71 -4.05 18.78 1.00
CA ARG A 71 -3.72 17.42 1.43
C ARG A 71 -2.49 16.90 0.69
N ALA A 72 -1.85 15.87 1.24
CA ALA A 72 -0.67 15.24 0.63
C ALA A 72 -1.00 14.51 -0.68
N CYS A 73 -2.16 13.85 -0.75
CA CYS A 73 -2.65 13.19 -1.96
C CYS A 73 -4.18 13.05 -1.90
N ALA A 74 -4.80 12.62 -3.00
CA ALA A 74 -6.26 12.50 -3.13
C ALA A 74 -6.92 11.54 -2.13
N ILE A 75 -6.16 10.57 -1.61
CA ILE A 75 -6.64 9.59 -0.63
C ILE A 75 -6.19 9.89 0.80
N SER A 76 -5.36 10.93 1.01
CA SER A 76 -4.89 11.30 2.34
C SER A 76 -6.08 11.63 3.25
N PRO A 77 -6.31 10.84 4.33
CA PRO A 77 -7.37 11.12 5.30
C PRO A 77 -7.04 12.36 6.13
N GLY A 78 -7.89 12.67 7.10
CA GLY A 78 -7.73 13.85 7.96
C GLY A 78 -8.55 15.06 7.52
N GLU A 79 -8.45 16.14 8.29
CA GLU A 79 -9.12 17.41 7.98
C GLU A 79 -8.39 18.22 6.90
N GLY A 80 -7.13 17.88 6.60
CA GLY A 80 -6.29 18.70 5.72
C GLY A 80 -6.02 20.08 6.30
N PHE A 81 -5.38 20.94 5.52
CA PHE A 81 -5.18 22.35 5.85
C PHE A 81 -6.20 23.21 5.12
N ASP A 82 -7.03 23.97 5.84
CA ASP A 82 -8.09 24.79 5.26
C ASP A 82 -7.53 26.07 4.63
N LEU A 83 -7.46 26.10 3.29
CA LEU A 83 -6.95 27.23 2.51
C LEU A 83 -7.89 28.45 2.53
N ARG A 84 -9.10 28.32 3.08
CA ARG A 84 -10.00 29.47 3.28
C ARG A 84 -9.62 30.28 4.52
N SER A 85 -8.86 29.66 5.43
CA SER A 85 -8.40 30.26 6.68
C SER A 85 -6.89 30.54 6.74
N GLY A 86 -6.15 30.20 5.68
CA GLY A 86 -4.70 30.35 5.62
C GLY A 86 -4.16 30.27 4.20
N SER A 87 -2.86 30.44 4.05
CA SER A 87 -2.21 30.46 2.74
C SER A 87 -1.75 29.07 2.28
N PHE A 88 -1.61 28.89 0.96
CA PHE A 88 -0.98 27.68 0.42
C PHE A 88 0.44 27.47 0.98
N GLN A 89 1.22 28.55 1.12
CA GLN A 89 2.57 28.47 1.66
C GLN A 89 2.59 27.93 3.09
N GLU A 90 1.71 28.40 3.97
CA GLU A 90 1.57 27.86 5.33
C GLU A 90 1.18 26.37 5.31
N GLY A 91 0.22 26.00 4.45
CA GLY A 91 -0.17 24.61 4.28
C GLY A 91 0.97 23.73 3.76
N TRP A 92 1.78 24.23 2.83
CA TRP A 92 2.86 23.50 2.19
C TRP A 92 4.10 23.35 3.09
N ASP A 93 4.57 24.47 3.66
CA ASP A 93 5.79 24.52 4.44
C ASP A 93 5.57 23.96 5.85
N ARG A 94 4.43 24.26 6.48
CA ARG A 94 4.17 23.85 7.87
C ARG A 94 3.36 22.57 7.95
N PHE A 95 2.18 22.51 7.34
CA PHE A 95 1.29 21.34 7.50
C PHE A 95 1.84 20.11 6.76
N LEU A 96 2.11 20.21 5.47
CA LEU A 96 2.72 19.12 4.70
C LEU A 96 4.19 18.92 5.09
N GLY A 97 4.91 19.97 5.50
CA GLY A 97 6.26 19.86 6.07
C GLY A 97 6.33 18.89 7.25
N ARG A 98 5.49 19.08 8.27
CA ARG A 98 5.43 18.15 9.42
C ARG A 98 5.06 16.73 9.01
N LEU A 99 4.21 16.56 7.99
CA LEU A 99 3.84 15.23 7.51
C LEU A 99 5.06 14.49 6.92
N ARG A 100 5.90 15.20 6.15
CA ARG A 100 7.14 14.65 5.54
C ARG A 100 8.20 14.26 6.58
N GLU A 101 8.20 14.91 7.74
CA GLU A 101 9.14 14.63 8.83
C GLU A 101 8.80 13.35 9.62
N ARG A 102 7.59 12.80 9.45
CA ARG A 102 7.17 11.57 10.13
C ARG A 102 8.02 10.39 9.68
N LYS A 103 8.40 9.55 10.64
CA LYS A 103 9.23 8.37 10.43
C LYS A 103 8.47 7.11 10.82
N ILE A 104 8.94 5.99 10.27
CA ILE A 104 8.56 4.67 10.75
C ILE A 104 9.18 4.49 12.14
N ASP A 105 8.33 4.44 13.17
CA ASP A 105 8.74 4.31 14.56
C ASP A 105 8.19 3.04 15.24
N ARG A 106 7.26 2.34 14.58
CA ARG A 106 6.70 1.07 15.05
C ARG A 106 7.25 -0.13 14.28
N ASP A 107 7.50 -1.21 15.02
CA ASP A 107 7.83 -2.50 14.43
C ASP A 107 6.56 -3.17 13.89
N THR A 108 6.55 -3.36 12.57
CA THR A 108 5.47 -4.04 11.85
C THR A 108 6.07 -5.01 10.83
N LYS A 109 5.28 -5.98 10.36
CA LYS A 109 5.69 -6.90 9.28
C LYS A 109 6.17 -6.17 8.01
N CYS A 110 5.70 -4.95 7.77
CA CYS A 110 6.11 -4.12 6.64
C CYS A 110 7.57 -3.65 6.70
N ARG A 111 8.20 -3.61 7.89
CA ARG A 111 9.59 -3.16 8.10
C ARG A 111 10.59 -3.98 7.27
N MET A 112 10.38 -5.29 7.20
CA MET A 112 11.25 -6.23 6.49
C MET A 112 10.64 -6.77 5.19
N CYS A 113 9.36 -6.47 4.92
CA CYS A 113 8.67 -6.89 3.69
C CYS A 113 9.35 -6.28 2.46
N THR A 114 9.70 -7.12 1.47
CA THR A 114 10.38 -6.66 0.25
C THR A 114 9.42 -6.33 -0.89
N LEU A 115 8.13 -6.66 -0.77
CA LEU A 115 7.15 -6.55 -1.86
C LEU A 115 6.65 -5.12 -2.16
N GLN A 116 7.31 -4.06 -1.68
CA GLN A 116 6.77 -2.69 -1.75
C GLN A 116 6.42 -2.24 -3.18
N GLU A 117 7.26 -2.57 -4.16
CA GLU A 117 7.07 -2.17 -5.56
C GLU A 117 5.78 -2.71 -6.21
N VAL A 118 5.22 -3.78 -5.64
CA VAL A 118 3.97 -4.41 -6.11
C VAL A 118 2.84 -4.31 -5.07
N CYS A 119 3.09 -3.55 -3.99
CA CYS A 119 2.21 -3.39 -2.85
C CYS A 119 1.37 -2.12 -2.98
N GLY A 120 0.08 -2.22 -2.66
CA GLY A 120 -0.82 -1.05 -2.57
C GLY A 120 -0.79 -0.35 -1.21
N MET A 121 -0.02 -0.86 -0.24
CA MET A 121 0.03 -0.31 1.11
C MET A 121 0.69 1.06 1.10
N CYS A 122 -0.01 2.06 1.63
CA CYS A 122 0.53 3.37 1.94
C CYS A 122 -0.07 3.87 3.26
N PRO A 123 0.56 4.86 3.93
CA PRO A 123 0.06 5.32 5.22
C PRO A 123 -1.38 5.86 5.18
N ALA A 124 -1.80 6.43 4.04
CA ALA A 124 -3.17 6.89 3.86
C ALA A 124 -4.20 5.75 3.92
N ASN A 125 -3.87 4.57 3.37
CA ASN A 125 -4.73 3.38 3.48
C ASN A 125 -4.78 2.84 4.92
N GLY A 126 -3.66 2.83 5.63
CA GLY A 126 -3.62 2.42 7.05
C GLY A 126 -4.51 3.30 7.92
N GLU A 127 -4.46 4.62 7.72
CA GLU A 127 -5.31 5.54 8.46
C GLU A 127 -6.80 5.44 8.04
N LEU A 128 -7.11 5.20 6.76
CA LEU A 128 -8.49 5.03 6.29
C LEU A 128 -9.16 3.73 6.76
N GLU A 129 -8.44 2.60 6.76
CA GLU A 129 -9.03 1.28 7.05
C GLU A 129 -8.76 0.81 8.49
N CYS A 130 -7.69 1.27 9.12
CA CYS A 130 -7.29 0.84 10.45
C CYS A 130 -7.25 1.98 11.48
N GLY A 131 -7.43 3.24 11.05
CA GLY A 131 -7.28 4.40 11.93
C GLY A 131 -5.82 4.72 12.29
N ASP A 132 -4.85 3.99 11.73
CA ASP A 132 -3.42 4.16 12.02
C ASP A 132 -2.58 4.07 10.74
N SER A 133 -1.87 5.15 10.44
CA SER A 133 -0.98 5.30 9.27
C SER A 133 0.18 4.29 9.18
N GLN A 134 0.53 3.60 10.27
CA GLN A 134 1.59 2.57 10.28
C GLN A 134 1.02 1.15 10.37
N GLN A 135 -0.30 1.00 10.57
CA GLN A 135 -0.91 -0.32 10.65
C GLN A 135 -1.05 -0.94 9.25
N PRO A 136 -0.49 -2.15 9.02
CA PRO A 136 -0.70 -2.86 7.77
C PRO A 136 -2.18 -3.19 7.57
N VAL A 137 -2.71 -2.88 6.38
CA VAL A 137 -4.05 -3.29 5.96
C VAL A 137 -4.00 -4.72 5.45
N ASP A 138 -4.67 -5.62 6.16
CA ASP A 138 -4.60 -7.06 5.89
C ASP A 138 -4.95 -7.43 4.44
N PHE A 139 -6.02 -6.81 3.91
CA PHE A 139 -6.43 -6.97 2.52
C PHE A 139 -5.29 -6.68 1.53
N LEU A 140 -4.54 -5.60 1.74
CA LEU A 140 -3.44 -5.22 0.85
C LEU A 140 -2.24 -6.18 0.99
N CYS A 141 -2.00 -6.72 2.20
CA CYS A 141 -1.02 -7.78 2.40
C CYS A 141 -1.42 -9.04 1.62
N ARG A 142 -2.67 -9.52 1.73
CA ARG A 142 -3.18 -10.69 0.99
C ARG A 142 -3.01 -10.51 -0.52
N VAL A 143 -3.52 -9.42 -1.08
CA VAL A 143 -3.41 -9.13 -2.52
C VAL A 143 -1.94 -9.16 -2.98
N THR A 144 -1.06 -8.49 -2.23
CA THR A 144 0.36 -8.35 -2.60
C THR A 144 1.09 -9.70 -2.57
N HIS A 145 0.81 -10.53 -1.56
CA HIS A 145 1.38 -11.88 -1.47
C HIS A 145 0.82 -12.81 -2.55
N LEU A 146 -0.49 -12.77 -2.81
CA LEU A 146 -1.10 -13.53 -3.92
C LEU A 146 -0.50 -13.15 -5.28
N ARG A 147 -0.30 -11.85 -5.55
CA ARG A 147 0.44 -11.39 -6.75
C ARG A 147 1.82 -12.02 -6.82
N ALA A 148 2.54 -11.99 -5.70
CA ALA A 148 3.91 -12.50 -5.67
C ALA A 148 3.97 -14.00 -6.00
N TYR A 149 3.10 -14.80 -5.39
CA TYR A 149 3.01 -16.22 -5.67
C TYR A 149 2.53 -16.52 -7.10
N ALA A 150 1.46 -15.87 -7.55
CA ALA A 150 0.87 -16.13 -8.87
C ALA A 150 1.78 -15.71 -10.04
N LEU A 151 2.59 -14.66 -9.86
CA LEU A 151 3.51 -14.15 -10.89
C LEU A 151 4.94 -14.68 -10.75
N GLY A 152 5.24 -15.48 -9.71
CA GLY A 152 6.57 -15.99 -9.43
C GLY A 152 7.57 -14.91 -9.00
N ILE A 153 7.09 -13.85 -8.35
CA ILE A 153 7.95 -12.76 -7.84
C ILE A 153 8.69 -13.26 -6.59
N PRO A 154 10.04 -13.17 -6.56
CA PRO A 154 10.82 -13.60 -5.41
C PRO A 154 10.51 -12.78 -4.15
N MET A 155 10.30 -13.49 -3.04
CA MET A 155 10.07 -12.91 -1.73
C MET A 155 10.77 -13.75 -0.66
N ALA A 156 11.60 -13.11 0.16
CA ALA A 156 12.11 -13.72 1.39
C ALA A 156 11.06 -13.66 2.52
N PRO A 157 10.93 -14.71 3.34
CA PRO A 157 10.19 -14.64 4.61
C PRO A 157 10.67 -13.46 5.46
N HIS A 158 9.75 -12.79 6.16
CA HIS A 158 10.07 -11.57 6.89
C HIS A 158 9.15 -11.34 8.08
N GLY A 159 9.72 -10.92 9.21
CA GLY A 159 8.99 -10.60 10.44
C GLY A 159 7.99 -11.69 10.83
N ASP A 160 6.88 -11.28 11.43
CA ASP A 160 5.77 -12.16 11.81
C ASP A 160 4.68 -12.22 10.71
N CYS A 161 5.10 -12.25 9.44
CA CYS A 161 4.16 -12.23 8.31
C CYS A 161 3.42 -13.55 8.14
N GLU A 162 2.09 -13.50 8.18
CA GLU A 162 1.19 -14.64 8.11
C GLU A 162 1.21 -15.32 6.72
N TYR A 163 1.56 -14.55 5.70
CA TYR A 163 1.47 -14.92 4.28
C TYR A 163 2.80 -15.36 3.67
N CYS A 164 3.90 -15.32 4.41
CA CYS A 164 5.21 -15.81 3.94
C CYS A 164 5.31 -17.34 4.01
N PRO A 165 6.27 -17.97 3.30
CA PRO A 165 6.57 -19.39 3.50
C PRO A 165 6.81 -19.71 4.98
N GLY A 166 6.04 -20.66 5.52
CA GLY A 166 6.07 -21.04 6.94
C GLY A 166 5.12 -20.24 7.85
N GLY A 167 4.47 -19.19 7.35
CA GLY A 167 3.44 -18.46 8.07
C GLY A 167 2.10 -19.23 8.15
N PRO A 168 1.24 -18.92 9.13
CA PRO A 168 -0.03 -19.63 9.37
C PRO A 168 -1.01 -19.61 8.20
N SER A 169 -0.95 -18.60 7.33
CA SER A 169 -1.85 -18.43 6.18
C SER A 169 -1.18 -18.80 4.85
N HIS A 170 0.06 -19.30 4.87
CA HIS A 170 0.79 -19.67 3.66
C HIS A 170 0.07 -20.73 2.83
N ALA A 171 -0.45 -21.77 3.47
CA ALA A 171 -1.15 -22.86 2.77
C ALA A 171 -2.41 -22.35 2.05
N GLU A 172 -3.15 -21.44 2.68
CA GLU A 172 -4.32 -20.79 2.08
C GLU A 172 -3.92 -19.99 0.83
N MET A 173 -2.82 -19.22 0.89
CA MET A 173 -2.32 -18.46 -0.26
C MET A 173 -1.98 -19.37 -1.44
N ILE A 174 -1.30 -20.50 -1.21
CA ILE A 174 -0.94 -21.44 -2.27
C ILE A 174 -2.19 -22.10 -2.87
N GLN A 175 -3.19 -22.45 -2.07
CA GLN A 175 -4.46 -22.97 -2.57
C GLN A 175 -5.21 -21.93 -3.42
N ALA A 176 -5.22 -20.66 -3.01
CA ALA A 176 -5.80 -19.58 -3.79
C ALA A 176 -5.10 -19.40 -5.14
N VAL A 177 -3.77 -19.46 -5.18
CA VAL A 177 -2.99 -19.40 -6.42
C VAL A 177 -3.30 -20.58 -7.34
N ALA A 178 -3.46 -21.78 -6.79
CA ALA A 178 -3.88 -22.95 -7.57
C ALA A 178 -5.25 -22.74 -8.23
N ARG A 179 -6.23 -22.19 -7.49
CA ARG A 179 -7.55 -21.84 -8.04
C ARG A 179 -7.45 -20.79 -9.15
N LEU A 180 -6.67 -19.73 -8.94
CA LEU A 180 -6.44 -18.69 -9.95
C LEU A 180 -5.82 -19.24 -11.24
N ASN A 181 -4.87 -20.16 -11.12
CA ASN A 181 -4.26 -20.80 -12.29
C ASN A 181 -5.21 -21.75 -13.01
N ALA A 182 -6.08 -22.47 -12.28
CA ALA A 182 -7.11 -23.30 -12.90
C ALA A 182 -8.09 -22.46 -13.72
N ALA A 183 -8.61 -21.37 -13.15
CA ALA A 183 -9.57 -20.47 -13.82
C ALA A 183 -9.01 -19.73 -15.04
N ARG A 184 -7.68 -19.66 -15.22
CA ARG A 184 -7.04 -19.06 -16.40
C ARG A 184 -6.92 -20.02 -17.58
N ASN A 185 -7.01 -21.32 -17.32
CA ASN A 185 -6.87 -22.38 -18.32
C ASN A 185 -8.23 -22.90 -18.81
N GLU A 186 -9.33 -22.39 -18.26
CA GLU A 186 -10.71 -22.60 -18.67
C GLU A 186 -11.13 -21.52 -19.69
#